data_AF-A0A4Q5NYE8-F1
#
_entry.id   AF-A0A4Q5NYE8-F1
#
_cell.length_a   1.000
_cell.length_b   1.000
_cell.length_c   1.000
_cell.angle_alpha   90.00
_cell.angle_beta   90.00
_cell.angle_gamma   90.00
#
_symmetry.space_group_name_H-M   'P 1'
#
loop_
_entity.id
_entity.type
_entity.pdbx_description
1 polymer ?
#
loop_
_entity_poly.entity_id
_entity_poly.type
_entity_poly.pdbx_seq_one_letter_code
_entity_poly.pdbx_strand_id
1 'polypeptide(L)'
;MKINTIVTRRVFAGLFATALLSSLATPAAFAHVAPCPYCGMSITQDTPTQDNEVALRVGRKRIEYKCVYCALAEAQTEYTGDLTILAPSEKKGQPVVITRKNGQWSAGTEGAVYVLNSPVKHKVCEEQARAYTSKEAAQKFIDANKETLPSARIVTLTELVKAAAGQAKNAGA
;
A
#
# COMPACT_ATOMS: atom_id res chain seq x y z
N MET A 1 12.81 -26.79 -73.90
CA MET A 1 14.28 -27.05 -73.90
C MET A 1 14.94 -25.98 -74.77
N LYS A 2 16.18 -25.54 -74.46
CA LYS A 2 16.73 -24.17 -74.70
C LYS A 2 16.14 -23.16 -73.69
N ILE A 3 16.82 -22.59 -72.67
CA ILE A 3 18.23 -22.31 -72.29
C ILE A 3 18.75 -20.93 -72.75
N ASN A 4 19.07 -20.07 -71.76
CA ASN A 4 20.00 -18.91 -71.75
C ASN A 4 19.60 -17.60 -72.49
N THR A 5 20.01 -16.37 -72.09
CA THR A 5 20.82 -15.88 -70.94
C THR A 5 20.85 -14.34 -70.80
N ILE A 6 20.76 -13.82 -69.55
CA ILE A 6 21.33 -12.57 -68.94
C ILE A 6 21.10 -11.17 -69.63
N VAL A 7 21.37 -10.08 -68.85
CA VAL A 7 21.53 -8.64 -69.20
C VAL A 7 20.26 -7.79 -68.93
N THR A 8 20.21 -6.75 -68.07
CA THR A 8 21.22 -6.10 -67.19
C THR A 8 20.64 -5.55 -65.87
N ARG A 9 21.51 -5.11 -64.94
CA ARG A 9 21.22 -4.25 -63.76
C ARG A 9 20.58 -2.89 -64.15
N ARG A 10 19.65 -2.38 -63.33
CA ARG A 10 19.64 -0.95 -62.93
C ARG A 10 19.39 -0.82 -61.43
N VAL A 11 20.29 -0.12 -60.77
CA VAL A 11 20.21 0.25 -59.35
C VAL A 11 19.28 1.46 -59.24
N PHE A 12 18.29 1.39 -58.35
CA PHE A 12 17.65 2.58 -57.81
C PHE A 12 17.75 2.55 -56.29
N ALA A 13 18.52 3.49 -55.76
CA ALA A 13 18.68 3.68 -54.32
C ALA A 13 17.40 4.32 -53.76
N GLY A 14 16.68 3.59 -52.91
CA GLY A 14 15.57 4.11 -52.13
C GLY A 14 15.93 4.10 -50.64
N LEU A 15 16.52 5.20 -50.15
CA LEU A 15 16.61 5.41 -48.70
C LEU A 15 15.20 5.64 -48.14
N PHE A 16 14.64 4.63 -47.47
CA PHE A 16 13.55 4.83 -46.51
C PHE A 16 14.07 4.55 -45.11
N ALA A 17 14.58 5.60 -44.47
CA ALA A 17 14.97 5.58 -43.08
C ALA A 17 13.73 5.69 -42.18
N THR A 18 13.04 4.57 -41.96
CA THR A 18 11.97 4.48 -40.95
C THR A 18 12.58 4.34 -39.56
N ALA A 19 12.92 5.48 -38.96
CA ALA A 19 13.29 5.55 -37.55
C ALA A 19 12.07 5.20 -36.67
N LEU A 20 11.94 3.92 -36.30
CA LEU A 20 11.02 3.46 -35.27
C LEU A 20 11.49 3.96 -33.90
N LEU A 21 11.14 5.21 -33.60
CA LEU A 21 11.14 5.74 -32.24
C LEU A 21 10.05 5.01 -31.44
N SER A 22 10.41 3.83 -30.92
CA SER A 22 9.64 3.09 -29.92
C SER A 22 9.60 3.90 -28.64
N SER A 23 8.65 4.84 -28.59
CA SER A 23 8.30 5.63 -27.41
C SER A 23 7.83 4.68 -26.31
N LEU A 24 8.76 4.23 -25.45
CA LEU A 24 8.44 3.56 -24.19
C LEU A 24 7.77 4.58 -23.26
N ALA A 25 6.49 4.83 -23.51
CA ALA A 25 5.60 5.53 -22.60
C ALA A 25 5.39 4.62 -21.39
N THR A 26 6.32 4.68 -20.44
CA THR A 26 6.05 4.22 -19.08
C THR A 26 4.82 4.98 -18.59
N PRO A 27 3.73 4.29 -18.20
CA PRO A 27 2.62 4.98 -17.56
C PRO A 27 3.16 5.54 -16.25
N ALA A 28 3.28 6.87 -16.19
CA ALA A 28 3.46 7.55 -14.92
C ALA A 28 2.25 7.18 -14.06
N ALA A 29 2.45 6.30 -13.09
CA ALA A 29 1.45 6.04 -12.07
C ALA A 29 1.18 7.38 -11.39
N PHE A 30 0.00 7.95 -11.64
CA PHE A 30 -0.39 9.20 -11.03
C PHE A 30 -0.40 8.99 -9.52
N ALA A 31 0.58 9.58 -8.83
CA ALA A 31 0.61 9.62 -7.39
C ALA A 31 -0.60 10.44 -6.93
N HIS A 32 -1.68 9.74 -6.57
CA HIS A 32 -2.88 10.35 -6.05
C HIS A 32 -2.57 10.81 -4.62
N VAL A 33 -2.07 12.04 -4.49
CA VAL A 33 -1.83 12.71 -3.21
C VAL A 33 -3.19 13.12 -2.63
N ALA A 34 -3.97 12.12 -2.21
CA ALA A 34 -5.22 12.31 -1.50
C ALA A 34 -4.95 12.55 0.01
N PRO A 35 -5.76 13.38 0.67
CA PRO A 35 -5.78 13.43 2.13
C PRO A 35 -6.42 12.14 2.67
N CYS A 36 -5.91 11.64 3.80
CA CYS A 36 -6.52 10.51 4.51
C CYS A 36 -7.95 10.89 4.93
N PRO A 37 -8.99 10.13 4.57
CA PRO A 37 -10.39 10.51 4.83
C PRO A 37 -10.73 10.57 6.32
N TYR A 38 -9.95 9.90 7.17
CA TYR A 38 -10.15 9.84 8.62
C TYR A 38 -9.50 11.00 9.41
N CYS A 39 -8.32 11.47 8.97
CA CYS A 39 -7.50 12.44 9.72
C CYS A 39 -6.98 13.64 8.90
N GLY A 40 -7.36 13.76 7.63
CA GLY A 40 -6.96 14.86 6.73
C GLY A 40 -5.50 14.86 6.28
N MET A 41 -4.59 14.18 6.99
CA MET A 41 -3.16 14.16 6.67
C MET A 41 -2.87 13.46 5.33
N SER A 42 -1.92 14.00 4.56
CA SER A 42 -1.52 13.45 3.26
C SER A 42 -1.08 11.99 3.36
N ILE A 43 -1.63 11.15 2.48
CA ILE A 43 -1.30 9.73 2.40
C ILE A 43 0.14 9.56 1.90
N THR A 44 0.94 8.87 2.70
CA THR A 44 2.35 8.57 2.40
C THR A 44 2.39 7.61 1.22
N GLN A 45 2.93 8.07 0.09
CA GLN A 45 2.96 7.31 -1.15
C GLN A 45 3.97 6.15 -1.05
N ASP A 46 3.68 5.08 -1.79
CA ASP A 46 4.59 3.95 -1.95
C ASP A 46 5.94 4.36 -2.54
N THR A 47 7.01 3.69 -2.11
CA THR A 47 8.35 3.81 -2.72
C THR A 47 8.67 2.54 -3.53
N PRO A 48 9.74 2.55 -4.34
CA PRO A 48 10.21 1.34 -5.02
C PRO A 48 10.54 0.17 -4.08
N THR A 49 10.82 0.45 -2.80
CA THR A 49 11.29 -0.54 -1.81
C THR A 49 10.31 -0.79 -0.66
N GLN A 50 9.30 0.08 -0.47
CA GLN A 50 8.35 -0.01 0.64
C GLN A 50 6.91 0.27 0.18
N ASP A 51 5.95 -0.51 0.70
CA ASP A 51 4.54 -0.14 0.69
C ASP A 51 4.26 0.79 1.88
N ASN A 52 3.51 1.87 1.67
CA ASN A 52 3.13 2.86 2.68
C ASN A 52 1.61 3.07 2.70
N GLU A 53 0.94 2.91 1.56
CA GLU A 53 -0.49 3.15 1.42
C GLU A 53 -1.33 2.03 2.06
N VAL A 54 -2.36 2.39 2.81
CA VAL A 54 -3.34 1.43 3.36
C VAL A 54 -4.65 1.52 2.58
N ALA A 55 -5.15 0.40 2.07
CA ALA A 55 -6.36 0.39 1.26
C ALA A 55 -7.51 -0.39 1.94
N LEU A 56 -8.61 0.29 2.25
CA LEU A 56 -9.88 -0.33 2.64
C LEU A 56 -10.70 -0.64 1.39
N ARG A 57 -11.19 -1.87 1.28
CA ARG A 57 -12.08 -2.37 0.23
C ARG A 57 -13.44 -2.72 0.85
N VAL A 58 -14.51 -2.11 0.33
CA VAL A 58 -15.89 -2.33 0.77
C VAL A 58 -16.81 -2.35 -0.44
N GLY A 59 -17.44 -3.50 -0.71
CA GLY A 59 -18.15 -3.74 -1.97
C GLY A 59 -17.26 -3.50 -3.19
N ARG A 60 -17.61 -2.51 -4.02
CA ARG A 60 -16.83 -2.09 -5.20
C ARG A 60 -15.89 -0.89 -4.95
N LYS A 61 -15.88 -0.32 -3.73
CA LYS A 61 -15.05 0.84 -3.39
C LYS A 61 -13.67 0.38 -2.91
N ARG A 62 -12.61 1.07 -3.34
CA ARG A 62 -11.28 1.09 -2.72
C ARG A 62 -11.05 2.50 -2.19
N ILE A 63 -10.60 2.62 -0.95
CA ILE A 63 -10.42 3.89 -0.24
C ILE A 63 -9.04 3.84 0.42
N GLU A 64 -8.24 4.87 0.18
CA GLU A 64 -6.85 4.95 0.60
C GLU A 64 -6.73 5.69 1.93
N TYR A 65 -5.81 5.26 2.79
CA TYR A 65 -5.59 5.76 4.14
C TYR A 65 -4.10 5.92 4.41
N LYS A 66 -3.75 6.88 5.27
CA LYS A 66 -2.38 7.10 5.72
C LYS A 66 -1.86 5.96 6.61
N CYS A 67 -2.71 5.32 7.40
CA CYS A 67 -2.30 4.16 8.22
C CYS A 67 -3.45 3.20 8.56
N VAL A 68 -3.08 2.00 9.05
CA VAL A 68 -4.01 0.92 9.38
C VAL A 68 -4.94 1.29 10.53
N TYR A 69 -4.47 2.10 11.46
CA TYR A 69 -5.26 2.57 12.61
C TYR A 69 -6.40 3.51 12.17
N CYS A 70 -6.14 4.41 11.22
CA CYS A 70 -7.17 5.25 10.60
C CYS A 70 -8.21 4.41 9.84
N ALA A 71 -7.75 3.44 9.03
CA ALA A 71 -8.64 2.54 8.29
C ALA A 71 -9.52 1.70 9.23
N LEU A 72 -8.95 1.19 10.34
CA LEU A 72 -9.70 0.43 11.35
C LEU A 72 -10.69 1.29 12.14
N ALA A 73 -10.35 2.54 12.45
CA ALA A 73 -11.26 3.45 13.14
C ALA A 73 -12.46 3.83 12.25
N GLU A 74 -12.23 4.12 10.98
CA GLU A 74 -13.33 4.42 10.05
C GLU A 74 -14.15 3.17 9.68
N ALA A 75 -13.50 2.02 9.50
CA ALA A 75 -14.16 0.73 9.29
C ALA A 75 -15.22 0.42 10.37
N GLN A 76 -14.96 0.79 11.63
CA GLN A 76 -15.85 0.53 12.76
C GLN A 76 -17.01 1.52 12.88
N THR A 77 -16.93 2.69 12.24
CA THR A 77 -17.87 3.80 12.44
C THR A 77 -18.73 4.10 11.21
N GLU A 78 -18.17 4.06 10.00
CA GLU A 78 -18.87 4.48 8.75
C GLU A 78 -19.39 3.32 7.91
N TYR A 79 -18.83 2.12 8.08
CA TYR A 79 -19.08 0.98 7.19
C TYR A 79 -19.78 -0.15 7.93
N THR A 80 -20.93 -0.58 7.42
CA THR A 80 -21.63 -1.80 7.85
C THR A 80 -21.25 -3.00 6.98
N GLY A 81 -21.20 -4.19 7.56
CA GLY A 81 -20.96 -5.44 6.81
C GLY A 81 -19.49 -5.76 6.50
N ASP A 82 -19.29 -6.63 5.51
CA ASP A 82 -17.99 -7.23 5.20
C ASP A 82 -17.04 -6.26 4.48
N LEU A 83 -15.77 -6.27 4.87
CA LEU A 83 -14.72 -5.45 4.26
C LEU A 83 -13.33 -6.08 4.41
N THR A 84 -12.37 -5.56 3.65
CA THR A 84 -10.96 -5.95 3.70
C THR A 84 -10.08 -4.72 3.77
N ILE A 85 -9.08 -4.70 4.65
CA ILE A 85 -8.04 -3.68 4.72
C ILE A 85 -6.72 -4.33 4.29
N LEU A 86 -6.03 -3.73 3.33
CA LEU A 86 -4.68 -4.09 2.93
C LEU A 86 -3.72 -3.18 3.70
N ALA A 87 -3.02 -3.74 4.69
CA ALA A 87 -2.04 -3.01 5.48
C ALA A 87 -0.62 -3.36 5.02
N PRO A 88 0.26 -2.38 4.72
CA PRO A 88 1.67 -2.62 4.44
C PRO A 88 2.35 -3.47 5.50
N SER A 89 3.19 -4.41 5.06
CA SER A 89 4.07 -5.19 5.92
C SER A 89 5.53 -4.71 5.83
N GLU A 90 6.46 -5.47 6.39
CA GLU A 90 7.89 -5.32 6.15
C GLU A 90 8.35 -5.82 4.76
N LYS A 91 7.46 -6.43 3.97
CA LYS A 91 7.75 -7.03 2.66
C LYS A 91 6.96 -6.30 1.56
N LYS A 92 7.66 -5.63 0.64
CA LYS A 92 7.08 -4.94 -0.53
C LYS A 92 6.19 -5.89 -1.35
N GLY A 93 5.00 -5.43 -1.71
CA GLY A 93 4.01 -6.18 -2.48
C GLY A 93 3.29 -7.28 -1.69
N GLN A 94 3.51 -7.41 -0.37
CA GLN A 94 2.93 -8.45 0.47
C GLN A 94 2.21 -7.83 1.69
N PRO A 95 1.06 -7.17 1.49
CA PRO A 95 0.31 -6.57 2.59
C PRO A 95 -0.25 -7.65 3.53
N VAL A 96 -0.30 -7.33 4.83
CA VAL A 96 -1.13 -8.07 5.78
C VAL A 96 -2.59 -7.75 5.47
N VAL A 97 -3.34 -8.77 5.06
CA VAL A 97 -4.77 -8.64 4.73
C VAL A 97 -5.59 -8.76 6.01
N ILE A 98 -6.22 -7.69 6.46
CA ILE A 98 -7.18 -7.70 7.57
C ILE A 98 -8.59 -7.82 6.97
N THR A 99 -9.41 -8.73 7.47
CA THR A 99 -10.80 -8.89 7.01
C THR A 99 -11.76 -8.68 8.17
N ARG A 100 -12.88 -8.01 7.90
CA ARG A 100 -14.09 -8.12 8.73
C ARG A 100 -15.11 -8.93 7.96
N LYS A 101 -15.55 -10.05 8.53
CA LYS A 101 -16.59 -10.92 7.95
C LYS A 101 -17.63 -11.26 9.01
N ASN A 102 -18.91 -11.03 8.75
CA ASN A 102 -20.00 -11.23 9.73
C ASN A 102 -19.71 -10.55 11.09
N GLY A 103 -19.11 -9.35 11.06
CA GLY A 103 -18.70 -8.61 12.27
C GLY A 103 -17.41 -9.10 12.96
N GLN A 104 -16.87 -10.27 12.58
CA GLN A 104 -15.64 -10.83 13.15
C GLN A 104 -14.41 -10.32 12.38
N TRP A 105 -13.36 -9.97 13.12
CA TRP A 105 -12.08 -9.50 12.58
C TRP A 105 -11.06 -10.64 12.50
N SER A 106 -10.35 -10.76 11.39
CA SER A 106 -9.28 -11.74 11.18
C SER A 106 -8.11 -11.16 10.36
N ALA A 107 -6.93 -11.77 10.49
CA ALA A 107 -5.80 -11.52 9.61
C ALA A 107 -5.62 -12.73 8.67
N GLY A 108 -5.40 -12.48 7.38
CA GLY A 108 -5.16 -13.50 6.35
C GLY A 108 -3.73 -14.03 6.32
N THR A 109 -2.83 -13.45 7.12
CA THR A 109 -1.46 -13.91 7.30
C THR A 109 -1.34 -14.51 8.70
N GLU A 110 -1.01 -15.80 8.79
CA GLU A 110 -0.71 -16.46 10.06
C GLU A 110 0.52 -15.81 10.72
N GLY A 111 0.51 -15.69 12.05
CA GLY A 111 1.59 -15.01 12.79
C GLY A 111 1.59 -13.48 12.67
N ALA A 112 0.66 -12.88 11.94
CA ALA A 112 0.58 -11.43 11.79
C ALA A 112 0.38 -10.72 13.13
N VAL A 113 1.19 -9.69 13.34
CA VAL A 113 1.14 -8.80 14.51
C VAL A 113 1.27 -7.35 14.09
N TYR A 114 1.03 -6.44 15.02
CA TYR A 114 0.99 -5.01 14.74
C TYR A 114 1.87 -4.28 15.74
N VAL A 115 2.66 -3.32 15.27
CA VAL A 115 3.32 -2.36 16.16
C VAL A 115 2.36 -1.21 16.39
N LEU A 116 2.16 -0.85 17.66
CA LEU A 116 1.35 0.29 18.08
C LEU A 116 2.14 1.14 19.07
N ASN A 117 2.47 2.37 18.68
CA ASN A 117 2.98 3.42 19.55
C ASN A 117 1.81 4.31 20.01
N SER A 118 1.48 4.25 21.30
CA SER A 118 0.31 4.93 21.86
C SER A 118 0.73 6.11 22.77
N PRO A 119 0.09 7.29 22.68
CA PRO A 119 -0.97 7.65 21.73
C PRO A 119 -0.43 7.83 20.30
N VAL A 120 -1.26 7.47 19.32
CA VAL A 120 -0.96 7.65 17.89
C VAL A 120 -1.14 9.12 17.51
N LYS A 121 -0.12 9.72 16.88
CA LYS A 121 -0.10 11.11 16.39
C LYS A 121 -0.39 11.11 14.89
N HIS A 122 -1.42 11.82 14.44
CA HIS A 122 -1.85 11.80 13.02
C HIS A 122 -0.76 12.19 12.01
N LYS A 123 0.19 13.04 12.40
CA LYS A 123 1.31 13.46 11.53
C LYS A 123 2.23 12.32 11.09
N VAL A 124 2.37 11.27 11.92
CA VAL A 124 3.30 10.13 11.73
C VAL A 124 2.61 8.79 12.01
N CYS A 125 1.30 8.73 11.80
CA CYS A 125 0.48 7.58 12.18
C CYS A 125 0.80 6.30 11.37
N GLU A 126 1.44 6.43 10.21
CA GLU A 126 1.97 5.34 9.38
C GLU A 126 3.18 4.63 9.99
N GLU A 127 3.99 5.36 10.77
CA GLU A 127 5.15 4.82 11.50
C GLU A 127 4.72 4.24 12.84
N GLN A 128 3.68 4.84 13.44
CA GLN A 128 3.20 4.52 14.79
C GLN A 128 2.16 3.40 14.85
N ALA A 129 1.54 3.03 13.73
CA ALA A 129 0.64 1.89 13.63
C ALA A 129 0.87 1.13 12.32
N ARG A 130 1.56 -0.01 12.40
CA ARG A 130 2.02 -0.76 11.22
C ARG A 130 1.91 -2.28 11.42
N ALA A 131 1.61 -3.01 10.35
CA ALA A 131 1.47 -4.46 10.37
C ALA A 131 2.77 -5.17 10.01
N TYR A 132 2.96 -6.39 10.52
CA TYR A 132 4.13 -7.23 10.28
C TYR A 132 3.72 -8.68 10.11
N THR A 133 4.44 -9.44 9.29
CA THR A 133 4.15 -10.87 9.10
C THR A 133 4.70 -11.77 10.23
N SER A 134 5.52 -11.24 11.14
CA SER A 134 6.00 -11.97 12.32
C SER A 134 6.36 -11.05 13.49
N LYS A 135 6.49 -11.62 14.69
CA LYS A 135 6.93 -10.90 15.91
C LYS A 135 8.36 -10.41 15.82
N GLU A 136 9.24 -11.17 15.17
CA GLU A 136 10.66 -10.86 15.02
C GLU A 136 10.85 -9.65 14.10
N ALA A 137 10.07 -9.57 13.02
CA ALA A 137 10.02 -8.41 12.13
C ALA A 137 9.52 -7.15 12.85
N ALA A 138 8.43 -7.28 13.61
CA ALA A 138 7.89 -6.19 14.43
C ALA A 138 8.88 -5.72 15.50
N GLN A 139 9.52 -6.65 16.22
CA GLN A 139 10.51 -6.35 17.25
C GLN A 139 11.72 -5.64 16.67
N LYS A 140 12.26 -6.12 15.53
CA LYS A 140 13.36 -5.45 14.81
C LYS A 140 13.00 -4.01 14.42
N PHE A 141 11.76 -3.75 14.01
CA PHE A 141 11.31 -2.39 13.71
C PHE A 141 11.25 -1.52 14.97
N ILE A 142 10.68 -2.01 16.08
CA ILE A 142 10.67 -1.30 17.37
C ILE A 142 12.11 -0.99 17.79
N ASP A 143 13.01 -1.97 17.69
CA ASP A 143 14.40 -1.81 18.10
C ASP A 143 15.17 -0.77 17.27
N ALA A 144 14.87 -0.67 15.97
CA ALA A 144 15.44 0.34 15.08
C ALA A 144 14.85 1.75 15.26
N ASN A 145 13.74 1.91 15.99
CA ASN A 145 12.97 3.16 16.08
C ASN A 145 12.67 3.59 17.53
N LYS A 146 13.39 3.10 18.54
CA LYS A 146 13.08 3.37 19.97
C LYS A 146 12.99 4.85 20.32
N GLU A 147 13.82 5.69 19.69
CA GLU A 147 13.89 7.13 19.96
C GLU A 147 12.64 7.87 19.43
N THR A 148 12.10 7.46 18.27
CA THR A 148 10.91 8.06 17.65
C THR A 148 9.61 7.40 18.12
N LEU A 149 9.69 6.14 18.56
CA LEU A 149 8.59 5.30 19.01
C LEU A 149 8.78 4.78 20.45
N PRO A 150 8.96 5.65 21.46
CA PRO A 150 9.32 5.26 22.84
C PRO A 150 8.22 4.49 23.59
N SER A 151 7.03 4.38 23.02
CA SER A 151 5.89 3.62 23.57
C SER A 151 5.36 2.58 22.58
N ALA A 152 6.16 2.20 21.57
CA ALA A 152 5.82 1.13 20.66
C ALA A 152 5.84 -0.23 21.36
N ARG A 153 4.77 -0.99 21.15
CA ARG A 153 4.65 -2.39 21.58
C ARG A 153 4.03 -3.22 20.48
N ILE A 154 4.33 -4.52 20.48
CA ILE A 154 3.66 -5.50 19.63
C ILE A 154 2.28 -5.80 20.22
N VAL A 155 1.25 -5.76 19.38
CA VAL A 155 -0.15 -6.03 19.75
C VAL A 155 -0.80 -7.02 18.79
N THR A 156 -1.84 -7.70 19.27
CA THR A 156 -2.72 -8.55 18.47
C THR A 156 -3.68 -7.71 17.61
N LEU A 157 -4.30 -8.33 16.59
CA LEU A 157 -5.35 -7.66 15.80
C LEU A 157 -6.50 -7.15 16.69
N THR A 158 -6.96 -7.96 17.64
CA THR A 158 -8.04 -7.62 18.57
C THR A 158 -7.71 -6.37 19.41
N GLU A 159 -6.48 -6.26 19.90
CA GLU A 159 -6.01 -5.06 20.61
C GLU A 159 -5.94 -3.84 19.69
N LEU A 160 -5.46 -3.98 18.45
CA LEU A 160 -5.38 -2.87 17.50
C LEU A 160 -6.77 -2.36 17.11
N VAL A 161 -7.71 -3.26 16.80
CA VAL A 161 -9.11 -2.94 16.50
C VAL A 161 -9.74 -2.19 17.68
N LYS A 162 -9.58 -2.71 18.91
CA LYS A 162 -10.09 -2.08 20.13
C LYS A 162 -9.46 -0.71 20.38
N ALA A 163 -8.15 -0.56 20.14
CA ALA A 163 -7.47 0.71 20.29
C ALA A 163 -7.94 1.75 19.26
N ALA A 164 -8.32 1.32 18.05
CA ALA A 164 -8.83 2.20 17.00
C ALA A 164 -10.30 2.65 17.25
N ALA A 165 -11.08 1.86 17.99
CA ALA A 165 -12.50 2.12 18.26
C ALA A 165 -12.77 3.38 19.13
N GLY A 166 -11.76 3.88 19.85
CA GLY A 166 -11.89 5.01 20.77
C GLY A 166 -11.39 6.35 20.24
N GLN A 167 -11.05 6.45 18.95
CA GLN A 167 -10.49 7.67 18.35
C GLN A 167 -11.56 8.50 17.67
N ALA A 168 -11.47 9.82 17.83
CA ALA A 168 -12.29 10.76 17.07
C ALA A 168 -11.62 11.07 15.71
N LYS A 169 -12.44 11.21 14.66
CA LYS A 169 -12.01 11.78 13.39
C LYS A 169 -11.44 13.18 13.62
N ASN A 170 -10.35 13.52 12.94
CA ASN A 170 -9.68 14.83 13.02
C ASN A 170 -9.21 15.24 14.43
N ALA A 171 -8.84 14.28 15.30
CA ALA A 171 -8.35 14.53 16.66
C ALA A 171 -6.89 15.08 16.69
N GLY A 172 -6.70 16.28 16.16
CA GLY A 172 -5.43 17.01 16.21
C GLY A 172 -4.65 16.99 14.90
N ALA A 173 -4.70 18.13 14.19
CA ALA A 173 -3.63 18.58 13.31
C ALA A 173 -2.43 19.08 14.14
#